data_AF-A0A8D8FXN4-F1
#
_entry.id   AF-A0A8D8FXN4-F1
#
_cell.length_a   1.000
_cell.length_b   1.000
_cell.length_c   1.000
_cell.angle_alpha   90.00
_cell.angle_beta   90.00
_cell.angle_gamma   90.00
#
_symmetry.space_group_name_H-M   'P 1'
#
loop_
_entity.id
_entity.type
_entity.pdbx_description
1 polymer ?
#
loop_
_entity_poly.entity_id
_entity_poly.type
_entity_poly.pdbx_seq_one_letter_code
_entity_poly.pdbx_strand_id
1 'polypeptide(L)'
;MDCESSQPVGQSQDDTVLNLSTESYFTVDWKQEFQADTEQAILNPYPTDKVMPAITRLLSSLCERFQLSHSIEFSAIDTLEQLLVKVLAAHDDSAEENFLQQAPLYVLTVLNLVGKYLNSSTLLDPRLMQQLLERTNPELVWSDGRLREMEFDVLKALNYKISESLLLGAVERFSKDYILTLGIARKNTIGDVGVKLLRVVYARKHAIYTSLRSSVNSEDMFVQFKSNRLILAAAVVMSILELCQVDDRQIHVRVVESLSRECFVDPMNIIFLKDAIFNVIN
;
A
#
# COMPACT_ATOMS: atom_id res chain seq x y z
N MET A 1 -40.52 31.99 28.96
CA MET A 1 -40.02 30.86 29.78
C MET A 1 -39.75 29.76 28.78
N ASP A 2 -38.59 29.87 28.14
CA ASP A 2 -38.23 29.05 26.99
C ASP A 2 -37.30 27.97 27.48
N CYS A 3 -37.67 26.72 27.21
CA CYS A 3 -36.83 25.55 27.45
C CYS A 3 -35.77 25.50 26.37
N GLU A 4 -34.52 25.76 26.74
CA GLU A 4 -33.36 25.52 25.88
C GLU A 4 -33.20 24.01 25.64
N SER A 5 -33.29 23.62 24.38
CA SER A 5 -32.84 22.31 23.91
C SER A 5 -31.38 22.44 23.52
N SER A 6 -30.52 21.73 24.24
CA SER A 6 -29.09 21.64 23.93
C SER A 6 -28.90 20.75 22.71
N GLN A 7 -28.53 21.34 21.57
CA GLN A 7 -27.99 20.58 20.44
C GLN A 7 -26.49 20.30 20.67
N PRO A 8 -25.97 19.13 20.29
CA PRO A 8 -24.55 18.85 20.40
C PRO A 8 -23.77 19.61 19.33
N VAL A 9 -22.63 20.16 19.76
CA VAL A 9 -21.64 20.88 18.95
C VAL A 9 -21.18 20.01 17.79
N GLY A 10 -21.30 20.55 16.57
CA GLY A 10 -20.86 19.90 15.35
C GLY A 10 -19.36 19.59 15.36
N GLN A 11 -19.01 18.35 15.05
CA GLN A 11 -17.64 17.95 14.72
C GLN A 11 -17.21 18.70 13.46
N SER A 12 -16.07 19.39 13.54
CA SER A 12 -15.51 20.12 12.40
C SER A 12 -15.02 19.12 11.35
N GLN A 13 -15.27 19.39 10.06
CA GLN A 13 -14.85 18.52 8.94
C GLN A 13 -13.31 18.32 8.86
N ASP A 14 -12.51 19.11 9.58
CA ASP A 14 -11.05 18.99 9.64
C ASP A 14 -10.54 17.89 10.61
N ASP A 15 -11.40 17.37 11.49
CA ASP A 15 -11.01 16.38 12.49
C ASP A 15 -10.98 14.94 11.95
N THR A 16 -11.58 14.69 10.77
CA THR A 16 -11.69 13.35 10.16
C THR A 16 -10.72 13.10 9.01
N VAL A 17 -9.84 14.05 8.68
CA VAL A 17 -8.94 13.91 7.52
C VAL A 17 -7.57 13.35 7.94
N LEU A 18 -7.27 12.12 7.50
CA LEU A 18 -5.97 11.46 7.71
C LEU A 18 -4.89 11.91 6.69
N ASN A 19 -5.27 12.44 5.52
CA ASN A 19 -4.39 12.97 4.48
C ASN A 19 -3.25 12.00 4.09
N LEU A 20 -3.55 10.70 3.97
CA LEU A 20 -2.55 9.69 3.61
C LEU A 20 -2.43 9.53 2.09
N SER A 21 -3.54 9.60 1.39
CA SER A 21 -3.72 9.44 -0.05
C SER A 21 -4.48 10.62 -0.66
N THR A 22 -4.12 10.93 -1.90
CA THR A 22 -4.80 11.88 -2.79
C THR A 22 -6.19 11.39 -3.20
N GLU A 23 -6.41 10.09 -3.11
CA GLU A 23 -7.64 9.32 -3.35
C GLU A 23 -8.79 9.55 -2.35
N SER A 24 -8.57 10.34 -1.30
CA SER A 24 -9.64 10.78 -0.38
C SER A 24 -10.85 11.45 -1.07
N TYR A 25 -10.72 11.78 -2.35
CA TYR A 25 -11.71 12.42 -3.22
C TYR A 25 -12.32 11.48 -4.28
N PHE A 26 -12.24 10.17 -4.11
CA PHE A 26 -12.76 9.22 -5.09
C PHE A 26 -14.23 9.41 -5.46
N THR A 27 -14.51 9.15 -6.74
CA THR A 27 -15.80 9.19 -7.42
C THR A 27 -16.77 8.10 -6.93
N VAL A 28 -18.01 8.14 -7.41
CA VAL A 28 -19.15 7.31 -6.96
C VAL A 28 -18.90 5.78 -7.04
N ASP A 29 -17.94 5.30 -7.83
CA ASP A 29 -17.70 3.86 -8.07
C ASP A 29 -16.24 3.41 -7.85
N TRP A 30 -15.64 3.85 -6.75
CA TRP A 30 -14.26 3.49 -6.38
C TRP A 30 -14.00 1.97 -6.27
N LYS A 31 -15.03 1.16 -5.99
CA LYS A 31 -14.91 -0.30 -5.88
C LYS A 31 -14.59 -0.97 -7.22
N GLN A 32 -14.96 -0.35 -8.34
CA GLN A 32 -14.66 -0.87 -9.68
C GLN A 32 -13.15 -0.99 -9.93
N GLU A 33 -12.36 -0.07 -9.40
CA GLU A 33 -10.89 -0.10 -9.54
C GLU A 33 -10.28 -1.31 -8.83
N PHE A 34 -10.81 -1.66 -7.65
CA PHE A 34 -10.40 -2.84 -6.89
C PHE A 34 -10.80 -4.14 -7.60
N GLN A 35 -11.96 -4.16 -8.26
CA GLN A 35 -12.36 -5.31 -9.05
C GLN A 35 -11.40 -5.54 -10.22
N ALA A 36 -11.09 -4.48 -10.98
CA ALA A 36 -10.17 -4.55 -12.11
C ALA A 36 -8.76 -4.99 -11.68
N ASP A 37 -8.24 -4.45 -10.57
CA ASP A 37 -6.95 -4.87 -10.01
C ASP A 37 -6.97 -6.34 -9.56
N THR A 38 -8.04 -6.78 -8.90
CA THR A 38 -8.19 -8.19 -8.47
C THR A 38 -8.18 -9.13 -9.68
N GLU A 39 -8.95 -8.82 -10.73
CA GLU A 39 -8.98 -9.59 -11.97
C GLU A 39 -7.59 -9.67 -12.62
N GLN A 40 -6.86 -8.56 -12.67
CA GLN A 40 -5.50 -8.53 -13.22
C GLN A 40 -4.50 -9.35 -12.38
N ALA A 41 -4.60 -9.28 -11.05
CA ALA A 41 -3.73 -9.99 -10.12
C ALA A 41 -3.95 -11.52 -10.18
N ILE A 42 -5.19 -11.97 -10.37
CA ILE A 42 -5.52 -13.39 -10.59
C ILE A 42 -4.82 -13.93 -11.84
N LEU A 43 -4.77 -13.13 -12.92
CA LEU A 43 -4.16 -13.54 -14.18
C LEU A 43 -2.62 -13.61 -14.14
N ASN A 44 -1.97 -12.92 -13.18
CA ASN A 44 -0.51 -12.82 -13.09
C ASN A 44 0.00 -13.13 -11.67
N PRO A 45 -0.16 -14.37 -11.17
CA PRO A 45 0.20 -14.73 -9.80
C PRO A 45 1.70 -14.99 -9.65
N TYR A 46 2.55 -14.01 -9.95
CA TYR A 46 4.00 -14.13 -9.79
C TYR A 46 4.41 -13.80 -8.34
N PRO A 47 5.21 -14.66 -7.69
CA PRO A 47 5.75 -14.37 -6.36
C PRO A 47 6.82 -13.27 -6.45
N THR A 48 6.60 -12.16 -5.74
CA THR A 48 7.55 -11.02 -5.63
C THR A 48 8.31 -11.02 -4.29
N ASP A 49 8.07 -12.07 -3.50
CA ASP A 49 8.34 -12.22 -2.07
C ASP A 49 9.79 -11.99 -1.65
N LYS A 50 10.73 -12.45 -2.48
CA LYS A 50 12.17 -12.35 -2.20
C LYS A 50 12.66 -10.91 -2.32
N VAL A 51 11.97 -10.10 -3.12
CA VAL A 51 12.42 -8.77 -3.54
C VAL A 51 11.69 -7.67 -2.77
N MET A 52 10.38 -7.83 -2.53
CA MET A 52 9.55 -6.82 -1.85
C MET A 52 10.07 -6.34 -0.49
N PRO A 53 10.59 -7.18 0.43
CA PRO A 53 11.15 -6.68 1.68
C PRO A 53 12.29 -5.68 1.49
N ALA A 54 13.16 -5.90 0.50
CA ALA A 54 14.27 -5.02 0.19
C ALA A 54 13.79 -3.73 -0.49
N ILE A 55 12.87 -3.85 -1.47
CA ILE A 55 12.26 -2.71 -2.16
C ILE A 55 11.53 -1.81 -1.18
N THR A 56 10.62 -2.36 -0.36
CA THR A 56 9.83 -1.58 0.59
C THR A 56 10.73 -0.83 1.56
N ARG A 57 11.75 -1.49 2.13
CA ARG A 57 12.71 -0.83 3.04
C ARG A 57 13.47 0.31 2.36
N LEU A 58 13.98 0.07 1.15
CA LEU A 58 14.74 1.07 0.41
C LEU A 58 13.85 2.27 0.06
N LEU A 59 12.65 2.04 -0.48
CA LEU A 59 11.70 3.08 -0.82
C LEU A 59 11.29 3.89 0.42
N SER A 60 10.93 3.25 1.53
CA SER A 60 10.58 3.97 2.76
C SER A 60 11.72 4.87 3.24
N SER A 61 12.97 4.38 3.22
CA SER A 61 14.14 5.17 3.61
C SER A 61 14.40 6.35 2.66
N LEU A 62 14.19 6.14 1.35
CA LEU A 62 14.32 7.20 0.35
C LEU A 62 13.23 8.25 0.50
N CYS A 63 11.96 7.83 0.64
CA CYS A 63 10.85 8.74 0.86
C CYS A 63 11.04 9.60 2.11
N GLU A 64 11.52 9.01 3.22
CA GLU A 64 11.89 9.77 4.43
C GLU A 64 13.01 10.77 4.14
N ARG A 65 14.07 10.36 3.44
CA ARG A 65 15.21 11.22 3.11
C ARG A 65 14.83 12.38 2.19
N PHE A 66 13.93 12.15 1.24
CA PHE A 66 13.43 13.15 0.31
C PHE A 66 12.17 13.88 0.82
N GLN A 67 11.68 13.55 2.02
CA GLN A 67 10.46 14.11 2.62
C GLN A 67 9.23 13.99 1.70
N LEU A 68 9.08 12.84 1.06
CA LEU A 68 7.97 12.55 0.15
C LEU A 68 6.72 12.12 0.93
N SER A 69 5.55 12.36 0.35
CA SER A 69 4.28 11.94 0.95
C SER A 69 4.11 10.42 0.91
N HIS A 70 3.27 9.89 1.81
CA HIS A 70 2.94 8.47 1.82
C HIS A 70 2.24 8.01 0.54
N SER A 71 1.45 8.88 -0.10
CA SER A 71 0.88 8.61 -1.43
C SER A 71 1.97 8.28 -2.45
N ILE A 72 3.06 9.06 -2.49
CA ILE A 72 4.21 8.79 -3.37
C ILE A 72 4.91 7.49 -2.97
N GLU A 73 5.14 7.27 -1.67
CA GLU A 73 5.80 6.07 -1.16
C GLU A 73 5.08 4.80 -1.60
N PHE A 74 3.79 4.65 -1.26
CA PHE A 74 3.07 3.41 -1.53
C PHE A 74 2.73 3.23 -3.01
N SER A 75 2.49 4.31 -3.75
CA SER A 75 2.31 4.22 -5.21
C SER A 75 3.60 3.80 -5.91
N ALA A 76 4.78 4.20 -5.41
CA ALA A 76 6.07 3.71 -5.91
C ALA A 76 6.30 2.23 -5.58
N ILE A 77 5.88 1.76 -4.41
CA ILE A 77 5.94 0.34 -4.04
C ILE A 77 5.05 -0.48 -4.99
N ASP A 78 3.79 -0.08 -5.18
CA ASP A 78 2.86 -0.76 -6.08
C ASP A 78 3.38 -0.77 -7.53
N THR A 79 3.91 0.36 -7.99
CA THR A 79 4.46 0.50 -9.35
C THR A 79 5.68 -0.42 -9.56
N LEU A 80 6.57 -0.53 -8.58
CA LEU A 80 7.71 -1.46 -8.65
C LEU A 80 7.28 -2.92 -8.59
N GLU A 81 6.29 -3.27 -7.76
CA GLU A 81 5.76 -4.63 -7.70
C GLU A 81 5.18 -5.02 -9.07
N GLN A 82 4.40 -4.14 -9.70
CA GLN A 82 3.87 -4.36 -11.06
C GLN A 82 4.97 -4.47 -12.11
N LEU A 83 5.99 -3.60 -12.04
CA LEU A 83 7.14 -3.67 -12.96
C LEU A 83 7.86 -5.02 -12.81
N LEU A 84 8.13 -5.45 -11.58
CA LEU A 84 8.76 -6.73 -11.28
C LEU A 84 7.95 -7.90 -11.86
N VAL A 85 6.63 -7.92 -11.63
CA VAL A 85 5.74 -8.95 -12.19
C VAL A 85 5.86 -9.00 -13.72
N LYS A 86 5.90 -7.85 -14.41
CA LYS A 86 6.03 -7.80 -15.87
C LYS A 86 7.41 -8.23 -16.37
N VAL A 87 8.48 -7.87 -15.66
CA VAL A 87 9.85 -8.28 -15.99
C VAL A 87 9.96 -9.81 -15.85
N LEU A 88 9.51 -10.37 -14.72
CA LEU A 88 9.52 -11.81 -14.45
C LEU A 88 8.64 -12.59 -15.44
N ALA A 89 7.50 -12.04 -15.85
CA ALA A 89 6.63 -12.69 -16.84
C ALA A 89 7.23 -12.69 -18.26
N ALA A 90 8.14 -11.76 -18.58
CA ALA A 90 8.68 -11.55 -19.92
C ALA A 90 10.05 -12.22 -20.17
N HIS A 91 10.72 -12.73 -19.12
CA HIS A 91 12.11 -13.17 -19.19
C HIS A 91 12.32 -14.53 -18.47
N ASP A 92 13.49 -15.12 -18.67
CA ASP A 92 13.90 -16.40 -18.09
C ASP A 92 14.32 -16.30 -16.60
N ASP A 93 14.78 -17.41 -16.00
CA ASP A 93 15.19 -17.48 -14.59
C ASP A 93 16.28 -16.45 -14.20
N SER A 94 17.01 -15.87 -15.16
CA SER A 94 18.01 -14.83 -14.91
C SER A 94 17.42 -13.43 -14.69
N ALA A 95 16.13 -13.24 -14.98
CA ALA A 95 15.43 -11.98 -14.89
C ALA A 95 15.37 -11.42 -13.46
N GLU A 96 15.16 -12.29 -12.47
CA GLU A 96 15.10 -11.91 -11.05
C GLU A 96 16.46 -11.34 -10.60
N GLU A 97 17.55 -12.02 -10.96
CA GLU A 97 18.91 -11.60 -10.62
C GLU A 97 19.31 -10.31 -11.32
N ASN A 98 18.99 -10.18 -12.61
CA ASN A 98 19.23 -8.96 -13.38
C ASN A 98 18.42 -7.76 -12.84
N PHE A 99 17.16 -8.00 -12.45
CA PHE A 99 16.32 -6.97 -11.83
C PHE A 99 16.91 -6.52 -10.49
N LEU A 100 17.35 -7.46 -9.65
CA LEU A 100 17.96 -7.18 -8.35
C LEU A 100 19.27 -6.38 -8.48
N GLN A 101 20.11 -6.70 -9.46
CA GLN A 101 21.34 -5.93 -9.74
C GLN A 101 21.03 -4.48 -10.12
N GLN A 102 19.93 -4.25 -10.84
CA GLN A 102 19.49 -2.92 -11.25
C GLN A 102 18.47 -2.28 -10.29
N ALA A 103 18.12 -2.95 -9.18
CA ALA A 103 17.03 -2.53 -8.31
C ALA A 103 17.19 -1.10 -7.77
N PRO A 104 18.38 -0.62 -7.35
CA PRO A 104 18.53 0.77 -6.92
C PRO A 104 18.18 1.78 -8.03
N LEU A 105 18.51 1.47 -9.28
CA LEU A 105 18.20 2.33 -10.42
C LEU A 105 16.69 2.28 -10.73
N TYR A 106 16.08 1.10 -10.75
CA TYR A 106 14.63 0.98 -10.90
C TYR A 106 13.86 1.72 -9.81
N VAL A 107 14.32 1.62 -8.56
CA VAL A 107 13.72 2.29 -7.40
C VAL A 107 13.78 3.81 -7.56
N LEU A 108 14.94 4.37 -7.89
CA LEU A 108 15.08 5.82 -8.09
C LEU A 108 14.25 6.32 -9.28
N THR A 109 14.25 5.56 -10.39
CA THR A 109 13.46 5.88 -11.58
C THR A 109 11.97 5.88 -11.28
N VAL A 110 11.45 4.82 -10.66
CA VAL A 110 10.03 4.72 -10.31
C VAL A 110 9.64 5.79 -9.30
N LEU A 111 10.48 6.05 -8.30
CA LEU A 111 10.21 7.11 -7.32
C LEU A 111 10.12 8.49 -7.99
N ASN A 112 11.00 8.78 -8.94
CA ASN A 112 10.96 10.03 -9.70
C ASN A 112 9.72 10.13 -10.59
N LEU A 113 9.36 9.05 -11.29
CA LEU A 113 8.17 8.97 -12.14
C LEU A 113 6.89 9.18 -11.34
N VAL A 114 6.71 8.43 -10.25
CA VAL A 114 5.53 8.51 -9.38
C VAL A 114 5.46 9.89 -8.72
N GLY A 115 6.60 10.41 -8.25
CA GLY A 115 6.68 11.77 -7.70
C GLY A 115 6.17 12.81 -8.68
N LYS A 116 6.66 12.81 -9.93
CA LYS A 116 6.21 13.70 -11.00
C LYS A 116 4.73 13.53 -11.35
N TYR A 117 4.24 12.27 -11.34
CA TYR A 117 2.85 11.94 -11.68
C TYR A 117 1.87 12.49 -10.64
N LEU A 118 2.13 12.23 -9.35
CA LEU A 118 1.21 12.60 -8.26
C LEU A 118 1.33 14.07 -7.85
N ASN A 119 2.54 14.62 -7.92
CA ASN A 119 2.77 16.02 -7.59
C ASN A 119 3.88 16.57 -8.47
N SER A 120 3.52 17.34 -9.48
CA SER A 120 4.46 17.94 -10.44
C SER A 120 5.51 18.88 -9.82
N SER A 121 5.29 19.34 -8.58
CA SER A 121 6.29 20.10 -7.81
C SER A 121 7.35 19.22 -7.14
N THR A 122 7.13 17.90 -7.08
CA THR A 122 8.10 16.93 -6.57
C THR A 122 9.24 16.80 -7.55
N LEU A 123 10.39 17.37 -7.19
CA LEU A 123 11.63 17.23 -7.95
C LEU A 123 12.66 16.55 -7.05
N LEU A 124 13.02 15.31 -7.37
CA LEU A 124 14.12 14.64 -6.70
C LEU A 124 15.44 15.29 -7.12
N ASP A 125 16.27 15.66 -6.15
CA ASP A 125 17.60 16.24 -6.43
C ASP A 125 18.47 15.23 -7.20
N PRO A 126 18.85 15.52 -8.47
CA PRO A 126 19.66 14.61 -9.28
C PRO A 126 21.02 14.29 -8.65
N ARG A 127 21.62 15.25 -7.92
CA ARG A 127 22.91 15.02 -7.23
C ARG A 127 22.74 14.06 -6.07
N LEU A 128 21.64 14.18 -5.33
CA LEU A 128 21.33 13.29 -4.23
C LEU A 128 21.04 11.87 -4.73
N MET A 129 20.28 11.75 -5.83
CA MET A 129 20.04 10.47 -6.51
C MET A 129 21.34 9.82 -7.00
N GLN A 130 22.22 10.60 -7.62
CA GLN A 130 23.54 10.14 -8.05
C GLN A 130 24.37 9.62 -6.87
N GLN A 131 24.50 10.40 -5.79
CA GLN A 131 25.27 10.00 -4.61
C GLN A 131 24.71 8.74 -3.94
N LEU A 132 23.38 8.55 -3.97
CA LEU A 132 22.75 7.34 -3.47
C LEU A 132 23.10 6.13 -4.32
N LEU A 133 23.07 6.27 -5.65
CA LEU A 133 23.42 5.19 -6.55
C LEU A 133 24.91 4.83 -6.44
N GLU A 134 25.81 5.82 -6.42
CA GLU A 134 27.25 5.60 -6.26
C GLU A 134 27.60 4.85 -4.96
N ARG A 135 26.83 5.08 -3.88
CA ARG A 135 27.03 4.37 -2.61
C ARG A 135 26.47 2.97 -2.58
N THR A 136 25.39 2.71 -3.32
CA THR A 136 24.67 1.43 -3.28
C THR A 136 25.13 0.47 -4.38
N ASN A 137 25.49 0.99 -5.55
CA ASN A 137 26.01 0.25 -6.69
C ASN A 137 26.95 1.16 -7.52
N PRO A 138 28.24 1.27 -7.17
CA PRO A 138 29.20 2.15 -7.85
C PRO A 138 29.45 1.78 -9.32
N GLU A 139 29.14 0.55 -9.71
CA GLU A 139 29.26 0.06 -11.09
C GLU A 139 28.13 0.56 -12.00
N LEU A 140 27.01 1.05 -11.43
CA LEU A 140 25.91 1.62 -12.20
C LEU A 140 26.21 3.09 -12.53
N VAL A 141 26.68 3.33 -13.75
CA VAL A 141 26.89 4.69 -14.28
C VAL A 141 25.58 5.48 -14.27
N TRP A 142 25.51 6.57 -13.50
CA TRP A 142 24.40 7.52 -13.51
C TRP A 142 24.62 8.60 -14.57
N SER A 143 23.60 8.87 -15.38
CA SER A 143 23.54 10.07 -16.22
C SER A 143 22.09 10.49 -16.41
N ASP A 144 21.84 11.79 -16.60
CA ASP A 144 20.49 12.31 -16.87
C ASP A 144 19.86 11.67 -18.11
N GLY A 145 20.68 11.33 -19.11
CA GLY A 145 20.24 10.59 -20.30
C GLY A 145 19.77 9.19 -19.96
N ARG A 146 20.57 8.43 -19.19
CA ARG A 146 20.23 7.07 -18.75
C ARG A 146 19.00 7.04 -17.86
N LEU A 147 18.81 8.03 -16.99
CA LEU A 147 17.61 8.15 -16.18
C LEU A 147 16.37 8.31 -17.05
N ARG A 148 16.40 9.22 -18.05
CA ARG A 148 15.26 9.43 -18.96
C ARG A 148 14.96 8.21 -19.83
N GLU A 149 16.00 7.52 -20.32
CA GLU A 149 15.84 6.26 -21.04
C GLU A 149 15.16 5.22 -20.16
N MET A 150 15.63 5.05 -18.92
CA MET A 150 15.03 4.13 -17.97
C MET A 150 13.60 4.53 -17.60
N GLU A 151 13.31 5.83 -17.44
CA GLU A 151 11.95 6.34 -17.21
C GLU A 151 11.02 5.92 -18.35
N PHE A 152 11.48 6.07 -19.60
CA PHE A 152 10.73 5.67 -20.78
C PHE A 152 10.53 4.15 -20.85
N ASP A 153 11.57 3.36 -20.57
CA ASP A 153 11.50 1.89 -20.58
C ASP A 153 10.56 1.36 -19.50
N VAL A 154 10.60 1.94 -18.29
CA VAL A 154 9.68 1.62 -17.20
C VAL A 154 8.24 1.95 -17.61
N LEU A 155 7.99 3.14 -18.16
CA LEU A 155 6.65 3.51 -18.64
C LEU A 155 6.17 2.54 -19.73
N LYS A 156 7.01 2.21 -20.70
CA LYS A 156 6.68 1.25 -21.76
C LYS A 156 6.34 -0.12 -21.19
N ALA A 157 7.15 -0.64 -20.27
CA ALA A 157 6.87 -1.90 -19.58
C ALA A 157 5.53 -1.85 -18.85
N LEU A 158 5.21 -0.73 -18.20
CA LEU A 158 3.95 -0.51 -17.49
C LEU A 158 2.75 -0.19 -18.39
N ASN A 159 2.89 -0.20 -19.73
CA ASN A 159 1.87 0.25 -20.68
C ASN A 159 1.42 1.71 -20.43
N TYR A 160 2.36 2.55 -20.02
CA TYR A 160 2.19 3.97 -19.72
C TYR A 160 1.17 4.25 -18.60
N LYS A 161 0.93 3.27 -17.72
CA LYS A 161 0.05 3.41 -16.57
C LYS A 161 0.87 3.51 -15.29
N ILE A 162 0.72 4.63 -14.60
CA ILE A 162 1.10 4.80 -13.19
C ILE A 162 -0.20 5.02 -12.44
N SER A 163 -0.40 4.26 -11.37
CA SER A 163 -1.61 4.32 -10.56
C SER A 163 -1.27 4.74 -9.14
N GLU A 164 -2.23 5.38 -8.50
CA GLU A 164 -2.21 5.62 -7.06
C GLU A 164 -2.36 4.29 -6.30
N SER A 165 -1.93 4.28 -5.05
CA SER A 165 -1.95 3.08 -4.22
C SER A 165 -3.36 2.79 -3.69
N LEU A 166 -4.05 1.87 -4.36
CA LEU A 166 -5.38 1.38 -3.96
C LEU A 166 -5.41 0.86 -2.52
N LEU A 167 -4.36 0.17 -2.06
CA LEU A 167 -4.32 -0.35 -0.69
C LEU A 167 -4.23 0.79 0.34
N LEU A 168 -3.40 1.80 0.09
CA LEU A 168 -3.32 2.98 0.93
C LEU A 168 -4.66 3.73 0.96
N GLY A 169 -5.27 3.96 -0.21
CA GLY A 169 -6.56 4.62 -0.33
C GLY A 169 -7.67 3.90 0.42
N ALA A 170 -7.73 2.57 0.30
CA ALA A 170 -8.70 1.75 1.04
C ALA A 170 -8.48 1.80 2.56
N VAL A 171 -7.22 1.72 3.03
CA VAL A 171 -6.90 1.82 4.46
C VAL A 171 -7.27 3.19 5.01
N GLU A 172 -6.97 4.26 4.28
CA GLU A 172 -7.37 5.61 4.69
C GLU A 172 -8.89 5.72 4.79
N ARG A 173 -9.62 5.29 3.76
CA ARG A 173 -11.08 5.35 3.73
C ARG A 173 -11.71 4.57 4.89
N PHE A 174 -11.34 3.30 5.05
CA PHE A 174 -11.87 2.48 6.13
C PHE A 174 -11.49 3.02 7.51
N SER A 175 -10.30 3.59 7.68
CA SER A 175 -9.91 4.24 8.93
C SER A 175 -10.77 5.49 9.22
N LYS A 176 -11.08 6.30 8.20
CA LYS A 176 -11.98 7.45 8.33
C LYS A 176 -13.39 7.02 8.73
N ASP A 177 -13.94 6.05 8.02
CA ASP A 177 -15.34 5.67 8.17
C ASP A 177 -15.59 4.89 9.47
N TYR A 178 -14.66 4.02 9.87
CA TYR A 178 -14.89 3.03 10.93
C TYR A 178 -14.01 3.14 12.17
N ILE A 179 -12.88 3.87 12.12
CA ILE A 179 -11.98 4.03 13.28
C ILE A 179 -12.04 5.45 13.83
N LEU A 180 -11.87 6.47 13.00
CA LEU A 180 -11.85 7.87 13.44
C LEU A 180 -13.17 8.29 14.10
N THR A 181 -14.29 7.80 13.56
CA THR A 181 -15.63 8.06 14.08
C THR A 181 -15.85 7.54 15.51
N LEU A 182 -15.00 6.61 15.97
CA LEU A 182 -15.07 6.06 17.32
C LEU A 182 -14.40 6.96 18.37
N GLY A 183 -13.56 7.93 17.96
CA GLY A 183 -12.88 8.84 18.88
C GLY A 183 -11.85 8.17 19.81
N ILE A 184 -11.38 6.97 19.45
CA ILE A 184 -10.52 6.10 20.27
C ILE A 184 -9.04 6.50 20.26
N ALA A 185 -8.58 7.17 19.20
CA ALA A 185 -7.20 7.62 19.05
C ALA A 185 -7.15 8.89 18.20
N ARG A 186 -6.06 9.66 18.35
CA ARG A 186 -5.84 10.86 17.52
C ARG A 186 -5.57 10.45 16.07
N LYS A 187 -6.03 11.26 15.12
CA LYS A 187 -5.84 11.02 13.69
C LYS A 187 -4.38 10.76 13.29
N ASN A 188 -3.44 11.54 13.82
CA ASN A 188 -2.01 11.35 13.54
C ASN A 188 -1.51 9.98 14.02
N THR A 189 -1.98 9.51 15.19
CA THR A 189 -1.62 8.20 15.72
C THR A 189 -2.14 7.07 14.82
N ILE A 190 -3.40 7.17 14.37
CA ILE A 190 -3.99 6.20 13.43
C ILE A 190 -3.22 6.19 12.11
N GLY A 191 -2.87 7.37 11.59
CA GLY A 191 -2.05 7.51 10.38
C GLY A 191 -0.67 6.89 10.52
N ASP A 192 0.07 7.24 11.58
CA ASP A 192 1.43 6.73 11.82
C ASP A 192 1.46 5.21 12.00
N VAL A 193 0.49 4.65 12.73
CA VAL A 193 0.35 3.19 12.91
C VAL A 193 -0.02 2.54 11.58
N GLY A 194 -0.96 3.11 10.84
CA GLY A 194 -1.37 2.61 9.52
C GLY A 194 -0.22 2.57 8.52
N VAL A 195 0.58 3.62 8.42
CA VAL A 195 1.76 3.68 7.54
C VAL A 195 2.78 2.60 7.92
N LYS A 196 3.09 2.45 9.21
CA LYS A 196 4.04 1.41 9.67
C LYS A 196 3.51 0.00 9.37
N LEU A 197 2.23 -0.25 9.59
CA LEU A 197 1.59 -1.53 9.26
C LEU A 197 1.63 -1.79 7.75
N LEU A 198 1.30 -0.81 6.92
CA LEU A 198 1.36 -0.96 5.47
C LEU A 198 2.77 -1.31 4.99
N ARG A 199 3.82 -0.67 5.53
CA ARG A 199 5.22 -1.02 5.23
C ARG A 199 5.52 -2.49 5.58
N VAL A 200 5.05 -2.98 6.73
CA VAL A 200 5.18 -4.41 7.10
C VAL A 200 4.41 -5.30 6.15
N VAL A 201 3.16 -4.95 5.83
CA VAL A 201 2.29 -5.73 4.95
C VAL A 201 2.88 -5.86 3.55
N TYR A 202 3.37 -4.77 2.95
CA TYR A 202 4.06 -4.83 1.66
C TYR A 202 5.33 -5.70 1.72
N ALA A 203 6.13 -5.53 2.78
CA ALA A 203 7.37 -6.29 2.93
C ALA A 203 7.15 -7.79 3.23
N ARG A 204 6.01 -8.17 3.81
CA ARG A 204 5.75 -9.53 4.32
C ARG A 204 4.51 -10.18 3.71
N LYS A 205 3.94 -9.60 2.65
CA LYS A 205 2.72 -10.04 1.95
C LYS A 205 2.68 -11.55 1.73
N HIS A 206 3.76 -12.12 1.21
CA HIS A 206 3.85 -13.57 1.00
C HIS A 206 3.78 -14.38 2.30
N ALA A 207 4.57 -14.02 3.32
CA ALA A 207 4.55 -14.74 4.60
C ALA A 207 3.17 -14.69 5.25
N ILE A 208 2.49 -13.53 5.16
CA ILE A 208 1.11 -13.36 5.61
C ILE A 208 0.19 -14.35 4.89
N TYR A 209 0.14 -14.33 3.56
CA TYR A 209 -0.78 -15.21 2.81
C TYR A 209 -0.41 -16.69 2.88
N THR A 210 0.88 -17.05 2.81
CA THR A 210 1.34 -18.44 2.87
C THR A 210 0.97 -19.10 4.20
N SER A 211 0.94 -18.33 5.31
CA SER A 211 0.48 -18.83 6.61
C SER A 211 -1.01 -19.26 6.60
N LEU A 212 -1.79 -18.69 5.68
CA LEU A 212 -3.22 -18.96 5.52
C LEU A 212 -3.52 -20.02 4.46
N ARG A 213 -2.51 -20.47 3.69
CA ARG A 213 -2.72 -21.39 2.55
C ARG A 213 -3.38 -22.69 2.97
N SER A 214 -2.97 -23.27 4.11
CA SER A 214 -3.52 -24.53 4.63
C SER A 214 -4.97 -24.41 5.08
N SER A 215 -5.46 -23.20 5.31
CA SER A 215 -6.82 -22.92 5.77
C SER A 215 -7.82 -22.77 4.62
N VAL A 216 -7.37 -22.82 3.35
CA VAL A 216 -8.20 -22.68 2.16
C VAL A 216 -8.20 -23.95 1.31
N ASN A 217 -9.40 -24.47 1.07
CA ASN A 217 -9.61 -25.79 0.44
C ASN A 217 -9.28 -25.86 -1.05
N SER A 218 -9.23 -24.73 -1.75
CA SER A 218 -8.98 -24.66 -3.20
C SER A 218 -7.90 -23.62 -3.52
N GLU A 219 -7.04 -23.94 -4.50
CA GLU A 219 -6.05 -22.98 -5.01
C GLU A 219 -6.73 -21.77 -5.63
N ASP A 220 -7.80 -21.94 -6.41
CA ASP A 220 -8.52 -20.83 -7.04
C ASP A 220 -9.13 -19.88 -6.00
N MET A 221 -9.71 -20.44 -4.93
CA MET A 221 -10.24 -19.62 -3.83
C MET A 221 -9.12 -18.88 -3.10
N PHE A 222 -7.95 -19.51 -2.93
CA PHE A 222 -6.80 -18.86 -2.32
C PHE A 222 -6.22 -17.76 -3.21
N VAL A 223 -6.18 -17.96 -4.54
CA VAL A 223 -5.77 -16.94 -5.51
C VAL A 223 -6.74 -15.75 -5.51
N GLN A 224 -8.05 -15.98 -5.46
CA GLN A 224 -9.02 -14.90 -5.33
C GLN A 224 -8.88 -14.14 -4.00
N PHE A 225 -8.71 -14.87 -2.90
CA PHE A 225 -8.52 -14.28 -1.57
C PHE A 225 -7.26 -13.42 -1.49
N LYS A 226 -6.11 -13.91 -2.00
CA LYS A 226 -4.83 -13.19 -1.95
C LYS A 226 -4.79 -11.98 -2.88
N SER A 227 -5.55 -12.00 -3.97
CA SER A 227 -5.61 -10.90 -4.95
C SER A 227 -6.54 -9.76 -4.56
N ASN A 228 -7.42 -9.97 -3.56
CA ASN A 228 -8.35 -8.94 -3.12
C ASN A 228 -7.66 -7.94 -2.17
N ARG A 229 -7.42 -6.70 -2.61
CA ARG A 229 -6.79 -5.67 -1.75
C ARG A 229 -7.74 -5.10 -0.69
N LEU A 230 -9.06 -5.15 -0.90
CA LEU A 230 -10.03 -4.63 0.07
C LEU A 230 -10.01 -5.45 1.36
N ILE A 231 -9.89 -6.78 1.25
CA ILE A 231 -9.81 -7.62 2.45
C ILE A 231 -8.51 -7.37 3.23
N LEU A 232 -7.40 -7.13 2.52
CA LEU A 232 -6.13 -6.75 3.13
C LEU A 232 -6.22 -5.38 3.82
N ALA A 233 -6.86 -4.40 3.18
CA ALA A 233 -7.10 -3.08 3.78
C ALA A 233 -7.93 -3.20 5.07
N ALA A 234 -9.01 -3.99 5.04
CA ALA A 234 -9.84 -4.25 6.21
C ALA A 234 -9.05 -4.91 7.35
N ALA A 235 -8.18 -5.87 7.04
CA ALA A 235 -7.32 -6.53 8.02
C ALA A 235 -6.28 -5.57 8.62
N VAL A 236 -5.70 -4.67 7.82
CA VAL A 236 -4.83 -3.60 8.31
C VAL A 236 -5.58 -2.67 9.25
N VAL A 237 -6.80 -2.27 8.90
CA VAL A 237 -7.65 -1.41 9.75
C VAL A 237 -7.99 -2.09 11.08
N MET A 238 -8.36 -3.37 11.06
CA MET A 238 -8.54 -4.13 12.30
C MET A 238 -7.24 -4.21 13.13
N SER A 239 -6.08 -4.30 12.48
CA SER A 239 -4.78 -4.30 13.16
C SER A 239 -4.45 -2.93 13.77
N ILE A 240 -4.80 -1.82 13.10
CA ILE A 240 -4.71 -0.46 13.65
C ILE A 240 -5.56 -0.36 14.91
N LEU A 241 -6.82 -0.82 14.84
CA LEU A 241 -7.76 -0.78 15.96
C LEU A 241 -7.20 -1.50 17.20
N GLU A 242 -6.60 -2.67 17.01
CA GLU A 242 -5.98 -3.46 18.08
C GLU A 242 -4.69 -2.80 18.63
N LEU A 243 -3.84 -2.25 17.77
CA LEU A 243 -2.63 -1.51 18.19
C LEU A 243 -2.93 -0.18 18.90
N CYS A 244 -4.11 0.40 18.65
CA CYS A 244 -4.62 1.54 19.40
C CYS A 244 -5.18 1.17 20.79
N GLN A 245 -5.02 -0.09 21.23
CA GLN A 245 -5.41 -0.59 22.57
C GLN A 245 -6.91 -0.42 22.87
N VAL A 246 -7.76 -0.67 21.87
CA VAL A 246 -9.20 -0.71 22.08
C VAL A 246 -9.59 -2.09 22.60
N ASP A 247 -9.77 -2.19 23.92
CA ASP A 247 -10.13 -3.46 24.59
C ASP A 247 -11.62 -3.81 24.50
N ASP A 248 -12.45 -2.97 23.87
CA ASP A 248 -13.88 -3.21 23.74
C ASP A 248 -14.19 -4.18 22.60
N ARG A 249 -14.48 -5.44 22.97
CA ARG A 249 -14.87 -6.51 22.03
C ARG A 249 -16.09 -6.13 21.16
N GLN A 250 -17.03 -5.33 21.65
CA GLN A 250 -18.19 -4.91 20.86
C GLN A 250 -17.79 -3.95 19.74
N ILE A 251 -16.82 -3.07 19.99
CA ILE A 251 -16.26 -2.20 18.96
C ILE A 251 -15.61 -3.04 17.86
N HIS A 252 -14.77 -4.02 18.23
CA HIS A 252 -14.13 -4.92 17.26
C HIS A 252 -15.15 -5.67 16.41
N VAL A 253 -16.20 -6.24 17.01
CA VAL A 253 -17.27 -6.95 16.29
C VAL A 253 -18.00 -6.01 15.33
N ARG A 254 -18.36 -4.80 15.78
CA ARG A 254 -19.06 -3.83 14.93
C ARG A 254 -18.20 -3.41 13.73
N VAL A 255 -16.92 -3.12 13.96
CA VAL A 255 -16.00 -2.68 12.90
C VAL A 255 -15.79 -3.79 11.88
N VAL A 256 -15.53 -5.04 12.32
CA VAL A 256 -15.32 -6.15 11.39
C VAL A 256 -16.58 -6.48 10.57
N GLU A 257 -17.77 -6.38 11.17
CA GLU A 257 -19.03 -6.55 10.43
C GLU A 257 -19.26 -5.46 9.38
N SER A 258 -18.91 -4.21 9.69
CA SER A 258 -18.98 -3.11 8.74
C SER A 258 -18.00 -3.31 7.57
N LEU A 259 -16.74 -3.65 7.88
CA LEU A 259 -15.71 -3.91 6.86
C LEU A 259 -16.06 -5.13 5.99
N SER A 260 -16.61 -6.19 6.59
CA SER A 260 -17.09 -7.39 5.88
C SER A 260 -18.15 -7.04 4.84
N ARG A 261 -19.11 -6.17 5.19
CA ARG A 261 -20.14 -5.69 4.26
C ARG A 261 -19.54 -4.85 3.13
N GLU A 262 -18.55 -4.01 3.43
CA GLU A 262 -17.89 -3.20 2.41
C GLU A 262 -17.09 -4.04 1.41
N CYS A 263 -16.42 -5.07 1.91
CA CYS A 263 -15.55 -5.95 1.13
C CYS A 263 -16.30 -7.11 0.45
N PHE A 264 -17.56 -7.35 0.82
CA PHE A 264 -18.36 -8.50 0.39
C PHE A 264 -17.72 -9.87 0.72
N VAL A 265 -17.17 -9.99 1.93
CA VAL A 265 -16.47 -11.20 2.41
C VAL A 265 -16.92 -11.59 3.81
N ASP A 266 -16.71 -12.85 4.20
CA ASP A 266 -16.96 -13.30 5.58
C ASP A 266 -16.07 -12.55 6.59
N PRO A 267 -16.59 -12.09 7.75
CA PRO A 267 -15.78 -11.45 8.80
C PRO A 267 -14.56 -12.27 9.23
N MET A 268 -14.67 -13.60 9.26
CA MET A 268 -13.56 -14.49 9.63
C MET A 268 -12.37 -14.37 8.70
N ASN A 269 -12.60 -14.10 7.41
CA ASN A 269 -11.52 -13.90 6.44
C ASN A 269 -10.69 -12.66 6.78
N ILE A 270 -11.33 -11.59 7.28
CA ILE A 270 -10.63 -10.38 7.75
C ILE A 270 -9.86 -10.69 9.04
N ILE A 271 -10.47 -11.42 9.98
CA ILE A 271 -9.84 -11.79 11.25
C ILE A 271 -8.60 -12.66 11.02
N PHE A 272 -8.69 -13.69 10.19
CA PHE A 272 -7.55 -14.55 9.87
C PHE A 272 -6.40 -13.76 9.25
N LEU A 273 -6.70 -12.81 8.36
CA LEU A 273 -5.67 -11.98 7.73
C LEU A 273 -5.05 -11.00 8.73
N LYS A 274 -5.84 -10.43 9.63
CA LYS A 274 -5.36 -9.58 10.74
C LYS A 274 -4.43 -10.38 11.67
N ASP A 275 -4.82 -11.58 12.07
CA ASP A 275 -3.99 -12.46 12.92
C ASP A 275 -2.68 -12.85 12.20
N ALA A 276 -2.74 -13.12 10.89
CA ALA A 276 -1.56 -13.38 10.07
C ALA A 276 -0.62 -12.16 9.97
N ILE A 277 -1.16 -10.93 9.92
CA ILE A 277 -0.37 -9.69 10.00
C ILE A 277 0.36 -9.62 11.35
N PHE A 278 -0.33 -9.88 12.47
CA PHE A 278 0.31 -9.88 13.79
C PHE A 278 1.40 -10.95 13.93
N ASN A 279 1.20 -12.12 13.34
CA ASN A 279 2.20 -13.19 13.36
C ASN A 279 3.51 -12.84 12.65
N VAL A 280 3.52 -11.90 11.70
CA VAL A 280 4.76 -11.45 11.05
C VAL A 280 5.39 -10.22 11.70
N ILE A 281 4.69 -9.59 12.65
CA ILE A 281 5.18 -8.48 13.47
C ILE A 281 5.90 -9.01 14.72
N ASN A 282 5.37 -10.07 15.33
CA ASN A 282 5.91 -10.76 16.51
C ASN A 282 7.11 -11.66 16.16
#